data_AF-A0A373BHX1-F1
#
_entry.id   AF-A0A373BHX1-F1
#
_cell.length_a   1.000
_cell.length_b   1.000
_cell.length_c   1.000
_cell.angle_alpha   90.00
_cell.angle_beta   90.00
_cell.angle_gamma   90.00
#
_symmetry.space_group_name_H-M   'P 1'
#
loop_
_entity.id
_entity.type
_entity.pdbx_description
1 polymer ?
#
loop_
_entity_poly.entity_id
_entity_poly.type
_entity_poly.pdbx_seq_one_letter_code
_entity_poly.pdbx_strand_id
1 'polypeptide(L)'
;MNKKEEFFTARRKALSTYGRYDFALLSDKYYGAKFADTGKVGIKNAFVFVNFTDHHTLEWRVENGDLINLPKNLELCIKSSQHMLMCIGSPEDENSIFIFRRKSDETSSVINIVGAIESTEGSIAFYFDWQGQKGYCIDCENNDDDESDIFEIMKKVLEQGELIHGRTEKTE
;
A
#
# COMPACT_ATOMS: atom_id res chain seq x y z
N MET A 1 -17.75 14.60 7.84
CA MET A 1 -16.46 14.12 8.37
C MET A 1 -15.41 14.57 7.39
N ASN A 2 -14.40 15.32 7.84
CA ASN A 2 -13.29 15.73 6.96
C ASN A 2 -12.33 14.55 6.73
N LYS A 3 -11.41 14.65 5.76
CA LYS A 3 -10.54 13.52 5.39
C LYS A 3 -9.68 13.05 6.57
N LYS A 4 -9.23 14.01 7.39
CA LYS A 4 -8.43 13.79 8.58
C LYS A 4 -9.16 12.95 9.63
N GLU A 5 -10.37 13.33 10.00
CA GLU A 5 -11.23 12.60 10.94
C GLU A 5 -11.51 11.18 10.44
N GLU A 6 -11.77 11.03 9.15
CA GLU A 6 -12.02 9.72 8.53
C GLU A 6 -10.78 8.83 8.61
N PHE A 7 -9.61 9.37 8.27
CA PHE A 7 -8.34 8.69 8.34
C PHE A 7 -8.00 8.24 9.76
N PHE A 8 -8.06 9.14 10.75
CA PHE A 8 -7.80 8.77 12.14
C PHE A 8 -8.81 7.76 12.70
N THR A 9 -10.06 7.81 12.23
CA THR A 9 -11.07 6.81 12.58
C THR A 9 -10.73 5.44 11.98
N ALA A 10 -10.34 5.40 10.70
CA ALA A 10 -9.92 4.17 10.03
C ALA A 10 -8.66 3.58 10.69
N ARG A 11 -7.63 4.40 10.92
CA ARG A 11 -6.41 4.03 11.63
C ARG A 11 -6.70 3.42 13.00
N ARG A 12 -7.54 4.08 13.81
CA ARG A 12 -7.91 3.56 15.14
C ARG A 12 -8.63 2.22 15.05
N LYS A 13 -9.49 2.05 14.04
CA LYS A 13 -10.19 0.78 13.79
C LYS A 13 -9.22 -0.30 13.35
N ALA A 14 -8.32 -0.03 12.42
CA ALA A 14 -7.35 -1.02 11.94
C ALA A 14 -6.44 -1.51 13.07
N LEU A 15 -6.03 -0.60 13.97
CA LEU A 15 -5.18 -0.94 15.11
C LEU A 15 -5.94 -1.59 16.30
N SER A 16 -7.27 -1.69 16.28
CA SER A 16 -8.04 -2.34 17.34
C SER A 16 -8.27 -3.83 17.06
N THR A 17 -8.45 -4.64 18.09
CA THR A 17 -8.67 -6.10 17.98
C THR A 17 -9.97 -6.49 17.26
N TYR A 18 -10.87 -5.54 17.01
CA TYR A 18 -12.16 -5.77 16.34
C TYR A 18 -12.24 -4.99 15.01
N GLY A 19 -11.07 -4.66 14.46
CA GLY A 19 -10.91 -3.80 13.30
C GLY A 19 -11.29 -4.49 11.99
N ARG A 20 -12.14 -3.85 11.19
CA ARG A 20 -12.45 -4.29 9.80
C ARG A 20 -11.50 -3.70 8.76
N TYR A 21 -10.26 -3.41 9.15
CA TYR A 21 -9.28 -2.75 8.28
C TYR A 21 -7.92 -3.41 8.47
N ASP A 22 -7.28 -3.75 7.36
CA ASP A 22 -5.85 -4.02 7.30
C ASP A 22 -5.08 -2.71 7.41
N PHE A 23 -3.90 -2.78 8.01
CA PHE A 23 -3.03 -1.64 8.24
C PHE A 23 -1.61 -1.95 7.79
N ALA A 24 -0.99 -0.99 7.12
CA ALA A 24 0.45 -0.97 6.91
C ALA A 24 1.01 0.42 7.20
N LEU A 25 2.18 0.45 7.84
CA LEU A 25 2.97 1.64 8.08
C LEU A 25 4.38 1.39 7.56
N LEU A 26 4.87 2.31 6.72
CA LEU A 26 6.27 2.41 6.32
C LEU A 26 6.78 3.77 6.80
N SER A 27 7.65 3.77 7.80
CA SER A 27 8.29 4.99 8.30
C SER A 27 9.73 4.74 8.71
N ASP A 28 10.47 5.84 8.86
CA ASP A 28 11.87 5.87 9.31
C ASP A 28 12.08 5.26 10.70
N LYS A 29 11.08 5.36 11.57
CA LYS A 29 11.14 4.85 12.95
C LYS A 29 10.69 3.41 13.08
N TYR A 30 9.69 3.03 12.28
CA TYR A 30 9.05 1.72 12.36
C TYR A 30 8.29 1.43 11.07
N TYR A 31 8.42 0.21 10.59
CA TYR A 31 7.55 -0.33 9.55
C TYR A 31 6.94 -1.64 10.05
N GLY A 32 5.66 -1.78 9.82
CA GLY A 32 4.89 -2.90 10.33
C GLY A 32 3.52 -2.97 9.70
N ALA A 33 2.96 -4.16 9.72
CA ALA A 33 1.65 -4.44 9.19
C ALA A 33 0.78 -5.11 10.24
N LYS A 34 -0.52 -5.03 10.01
CA LYS A 34 -1.52 -5.82 10.69
C LYS A 34 -2.57 -6.21 9.65
N PHE A 35 -2.67 -7.49 9.39
CA PHE A 35 -3.63 -8.05 8.43
C PHE A 35 -4.69 -8.84 9.20
N ALA A 36 -5.96 -8.61 8.91
CA ALA A 36 -7.07 -9.22 9.63
C ALA A 36 -6.93 -9.09 11.17
N ASP A 37 -7.22 -10.18 11.90
CA ASP A 37 -7.16 -10.23 13.37
C ASP A 37 -5.75 -10.57 13.92
N THR A 38 -4.71 -10.51 13.07
CA THR A 38 -3.33 -10.74 13.50
C THR A 38 -2.81 -9.62 14.43
N GLY A 39 -1.74 -9.90 15.17
CA GLY A 39 -1.01 -8.88 15.91
C GLY A 39 -0.34 -7.87 14.98
N LYS A 40 0.25 -6.82 15.54
CA LYS A 40 1.17 -5.96 14.76
C LYS A 40 2.47 -6.72 14.54
N VAL A 41 2.86 -6.89 13.29
CA VAL A 41 4.06 -7.66 12.92
C VAL A 41 4.96 -6.85 12.00
N GLY A 42 6.25 -7.22 11.99
CA GLY A 42 7.24 -6.61 11.11
C GLY A 42 6.96 -6.95 9.65
N ILE A 43 7.24 -6.01 8.76
CA ILE A 43 7.20 -6.26 7.31
C ILE A 43 8.51 -6.93 6.89
N LYS A 44 8.42 -8.07 6.21
CA LYS A 44 9.55 -8.81 5.63
C LYS A 44 9.86 -8.27 4.24
N ASN A 45 8.85 -8.16 3.38
CA ASN A 45 9.02 -7.61 2.05
C ASN A 45 7.87 -6.66 1.72
N ALA A 46 8.16 -5.60 0.99
CA ALA A 46 7.14 -4.69 0.48
C ALA A 46 7.61 -3.97 -0.77
N PHE A 47 6.69 -3.75 -1.69
CA PHE A 47 6.81 -2.65 -2.63
C PHE A 47 5.46 -1.98 -2.79
N VAL A 48 5.46 -0.64 -2.80
CA VAL A 48 4.26 0.16 -3.03
C VAL A 48 4.62 1.27 -4.00
N PHE A 49 3.86 1.40 -5.07
CA PHE A 49 3.99 2.46 -6.06
C PHE A 49 2.75 3.33 -6.03
N VAL A 50 2.96 4.65 -5.94
CA VAL A 50 1.89 5.64 -6.03
C VAL A 50 2.17 6.54 -7.22
N ASN A 51 1.24 6.60 -8.16
CA ASN A 51 1.33 7.41 -9.37
C ASN A 51 0.49 8.67 -9.24
N PHE A 52 1.06 9.82 -9.58
CA PHE A 52 0.43 11.13 -9.45
C PHE A 52 0.10 11.76 -10.80
N THR A 53 -0.81 12.74 -10.79
CA THR A 53 -1.36 13.39 -11.99
C THR A 53 -0.35 14.19 -12.81
N ASP A 54 0.73 14.63 -12.19
CA ASP A 54 1.86 15.36 -12.76
C ASP A 54 2.99 14.41 -13.21
N HIS A 55 2.68 13.13 -13.43
CA HIS A 55 3.58 12.10 -13.95
C HIS A 55 4.78 11.75 -13.04
N HIS A 56 4.72 12.07 -11.75
CA HIS A 56 5.67 11.53 -10.79
C HIS A 56 5.16 10.24 -10.14
N THR A 57 6.11 9.37 -9.79
CA THR A 57 5.85 8.10 -9.08
C THR A 57 6.68 8.08 -7.82
N LEU A 58 6.07 7.67 -6.71
CA LEU A 58 6.78 7.35 -5.47
C LEU A 58 6.78 5.84 -5.27
N GLU A 59 7.95 5.31 -4.92
CA GLU A 59 8.16 3.90 -4.59
C GLU A 59 8.57 3.77 -3.12
N TRP A 60 7.92 2.87 -2.41
CA TRP A 60 8.37 2.37 -1.13
C TRP A 60 8.85 0.94 -1.31
N ARG A 61 9.97 0.57 -0.69
CA ARG A 61 10.56 -0.76 -0.84
C ARG A 61 11.18 -1.27 0.45
N VAL A 62 10.81 -2.47 0.84
CA VAL A 62 11.40 -3.26 1.93
C VAL A 62 11.78 -4.62 1.36
N GLU A 63 13.00 -5.09 1.61
CA GLU A 63 13.47 -6.39 1.16
C GLU A 63 14.15 -7.14 2.31
N ASN A 64 13.72 -8.37 2.59
CA ASN A 64 14.25 -9.21 3.67
C ASN A 64 14.29 -8.53 5.05
N GLY A 65 13.33 -7.64 5.31
CA GLY A 65 13.21 -6.87 6.53
C GLY A 65 14.02 -5.58 6.54
N ASP A 66 14.78 -5.28 5.48
CA ASP A 66 15.57 -4.05 5.35
C ASP A 66 14.81 -2.99 4.53
N LEU A 67 14.79 -1.75 5.03
CA LEU A 67 14.20 -0.61 4.35
C LEU A 67 15.11 -0.13 3.20
N ILE A 68 14.72 -0.40 1.96
CA ILE A 68 15.50 -0.08 0.76
C ILE A 68 15.18 1.32 0.23
N ASN A 69 13.90 1.70 0.21
CA ASN A 69 13.46 3.03 -0.26
C ASN A 69 12.28 3.55 0.57
N LEU A 70 12.40 4.79 1.04
CA LEU A 70 11.39 5.50 1.84
C LEU A 70 11.34 6.99 1.47
N PRO A 71 10.62 7.37 0.40
CA PRO A 71 10.56 8.77 -0.02
C PRO A 71 9.84 9.66 1.00
N LYS A 72 8.81 9.11 1.65
CA LYS A 72 8.01 9.74 2.73
C LYS A 72 7.45 8.66 3.65
N ASN A 73 6.93 9.04 4.80
CA ASN A 73 6.13 8.10 5.59
C ASN A 73 4.86 7.72 4.82
N LEU A 74 4.48 6.45 4.87
CA LEU A 74 3.27 5.93 4.25
C LEU A 74 2.46 5.18 5.30
N GLU A 75 1.18 5.54 5.43
CA GLU A 75 0.19 4.78 6.18
C GLU A 75 -0.93 4.34 5.24
N LEU A 76 -1.29 3.06 5.28
CA LEU A 76 -2.38 2.47 4.51
C LEU A 76 -3.41 1.87 5.48
N CYS A 77 -4.69 2.16 5.23
CA CYS A 77 -5.84 1.54 5.89
C CYS A 77 -6.74 0.93 4.82
N ILE A 78 -6.69 -0.38 4.63
CA ILE A 78 -7.45 -1.08 3.58
C ILE A 78 -8.65 -1.77 4.24
N LYS A 79 -9.87 -1.39 3.86
CA LYS A 79 -11.10 -2.01 4.37
C LYS A 79 -11.58 -3.15 3.49
N SER A 80 -11.46 -2.93 2.19
CA SER A 80 -11.92 -3.83 1.13
C SER A 80 -11.37 -3.34 -0.20
N SER A 81 -11.56 -4.13 -1.25
CA SER A 81 -11.27 -3.74 -2.63
C SER A 81 -12.02 -2.48 -3.12
N GLN A 82 -12.97 -1.94 -2.35
CA GLN A 82 -13.74 -0.75 -2.70
C GLN A 82 -13.44 0.45 -1.80
N HIS A 83 -12.62 0.27 -0.76
CA HIS A 83 -12.36 1.33 0.20
C HIS A 83 -10.96 1.19 0.82
N MET A 84 -10.11 2.17 0.53
CA MET A 84 -8.78 2.32 1.11
C MET A 84 -8.53 3.79 1.45
N LEU A 85 -7.85 4.02 2.57
CA LEU A 85 -7.34 5.34 2.93
C LEU A 85 -5.82 5.28 3.02
N MET A 86 -5.18 6.30 2.48
CA MET A 86 -3.73 6.43 2.43
C MET A 86 -3.32 7.79 2.99
N CYS A 87 -2.23 7.82 3.73
CA CYS A 87 -1.54 9.05 4.10
C CYS A 87 -0.08 8.99 3.64
N ILE A 88 0.35 10.00 2.87
CA ILE A 88 1.74 10.16 2.42
C ILE A 88 2.33 11.38 3.11
N GLY A 89 3.23 11.18 4.08
CA GLY A 89 3.84 12.23 4.88
C GLY A 89 3.18 12.34 6.26
N SER A 90 2.50 13.44 6.53
CA SER A 90 1.96 13.73 7.86
C SER A 90 0.44 13.60 7.91
N PRO A 91 -0.13 12.79 8.83
CA PRO A 91 -1.59 12.71 9.01
C PRO A 91 -2.20 13.99 9.61
N GLU A 92 -1.35 14.94 10.04
CA GLU A 92 -1.81 16.26 10.49
C GLU A 92 -2.16 17.21 9.33
N ASP A 93 -1.59 16.97 8.15
CA ASP A 93 -1.84 17.72 6.91
C ASP A 93 -2.90 16.99 6.07
N GLU A 94 -4.03 17.66 5.84
CA GLU A 94 -5.14 17.06 5.09
C GLU A 94 -4.78 16.79 3.62
N ASN A 95 -3.83 17.54 3.03
CA ASN A 95 -3.37 17.30 1.65
C ASN A 95 -2.50 16.04 1.52
N SER A 96 -2.02 15.51 2.64
CA SER A 96 -1.30 14.25 2.68
C SER A 96 -2.24 13.03 2.69
N ILE A 97 -3.56 13.24 2.78
CA ILE A 97 -4.57 12.18 2.95
C ILE A 97 -5.37 11.96 1.67
N PHE A 98 -5.39 10.70 1.22
CA PHE A 98 -6.06 10.23 0.03
C PHE A 98 -7.06 9.14 0.40
N ILE A 99 -8.28 9.21 -0.13
CA ILE A 99 -9.34 8.25 0.16
C ILE A 99 -9.79 7.67 -1.16
N PHE A 100 -9.56 6.38 -1.38
CA PHE A 100 -10.05 5.64 -2.54
C PHE A 100 -11.38 5.00 -2.21
N ARG A 101 -12.45 5.45 -2.86
CA ARG A 101 -13.80 4.88 -2.72
C ARG A 101 -14.51 4.89 -4.07
N ARG A 102 -15.35 3.89 -4.30
CA ARG A 102 -16.21 3.86 -5.49
C ARG A 102 -17.16 5.07 -5.49
N LYS A 103 -17.34 5.72 -6.64
CA LYS A 103 -18.20 6.92 -6.80
C LYS A 103 -17.77 8.10 -5.92
N SER A 104 -16.46 8.35 -5.82
CA SER A 104 -16.00 9.60 -5.22
C SER A 104 -16.16 10.73 -6.23
N ASP A 105 -16.82 11.81 -5.81
CA ASP A 105 -16.96 13.03 -6.62
C ASP A 105 -15.77 14.01 -6.42
N GLU A 106 -14.79 13.62 -5.61
CA GLU A 106 -13.63 14.43 -5.29
C GLU A 106 -12.54 14.34 -6.38
N THR A 107 -11.73 15.39 -6.49
CA THR A 107 -10.49 15.35 -7.26
C THR A 107 -9.35 14.84 -6.36
N SER A 108 -8.41 14.10 -6.95
CA SER A 108 -7.22 13.59 -6.28
C SER A 108 -6.01 13.86 -7.17
N SER A 109 -4.89 14.25 -6.55
CA SER A 109 -3.59 14.32 -7.23
C SER A 109 -2.96 12.94 -7.42
N VAL A 110 -3.48 11.89 -6.78
CA VAL A 110 -3.09 10.50 -6.98
C VAL A 110 -3.99 9.85 -8.03
N ILE A 111 -3.37 9.30 -9.07
CA ILE A 111 -4.02 8.53 -10.13
C ILE A 111 -4.34 7.13 -9.63
N ASN A 112 -3.32 6.42 -9.17
CA ASN A 112 -3.46 5.05 -8.70
C ASN A 112 -2.37 4.69 -7.70
N ILE A 113 -2.57 3.56 -7.05
CA ILE A 113 -1.62 2.92 -6.16
C ILE A 113 -1.67 1.42 -6.41
N VAL A 114 -0.49 0.80 -6.43
CA VAL A 114 -0.33 -0.65 -6.52
C VAL A 114 0.74 -1.08 -5.54
N GLY A 115 0.58 -2.25 -4.92
CA GLY A 115 1.62 -2.76 -4.05
C GLY A 115 1.36 -4.16 -3.56
N ALA A 116 2.41 -4.75 -2.99
CA ALA A 116 2.36 -5.97 -2.22
C ALA A 116 3.14 -5.75 -0.93
N ILE A 117 2.62 -6.25 0.19
CA ILE A 117 3.25 -6.16 1.52
C ILE A 117 3.15 -7.54 2.15
N GLU A 118 4.29 -8.06 2.58
CA GLU A 118 4.45 -9.34 3.23
C GLU A 118 4.99 -9.17 4.65
N SER A 119 4.43 -9.92 5.56
CA SER A 119 4.83 -10.04 6.96
C SER A 119 4.94 -11.51 7.36
N THR A 120 5.39 -11.76 8.58
CA THR A 120 5.46 -13.12 9.14
C THR A 120 4.10 -13.80 9.28
N GLU A 121 2.99 -13.05 9.34
CA GLU A 121 1.65 -13.59 9.59
C GLU A 121 0.79 -13.64 8.32
N GLY A 122 1.23 -13.00 7.25
CA GLY A 122 0.39 -12.82 6.07
C GLY A 122 0.92 -11.79 5.10
N SER A 123 0.27 -11.78 3.94
CA SER A 123 0.58 -10.89 2.83
C SER A 123 -0.68 -10.28 2.25
N ILE A 124 -0.54 -9.08 1.70
CA ILE A 124 -1.60 -8.39 0.98
C ILE A 124 -1.05 -7.86 -0.34
N ALA A 125 -1.79 -8.05 -1.42
CA ALA A 125 -1.57 -7.35 -2.68
C ALA A 125 -2.80 -6.50 -3.01
N PHE A 126 -2.56 -5.29 -3.51
CA PHE A 126 -3.61 -4.34 -3.77
C PHE A 126 -3.33 -3.48 -5.00
N TYR A 127 -4.42 -3.03 -5.62
CA TYR A 127 -4.43 -2.02 -6.66
C TYR A 127 -5.67 -1.14 -6.45
N PHE A 128 -5.49 0.18 -6.41
CA PHE A 128 -6.59 1.14 -6.39
C PHE A 128 -6.36 2.21 -7.46
N ASP A 129 -7.34 2.36 -8.35
CA ASP A 129 -7.38 3.35 -9.42
C ASP A 129 -8.45 4.39 -9.12
N TRP A 130 -8.00 5.62 -8.90
CA TRP A 130 -8.88 6.75 -8.66
C TRP A 130 -9.69 7.11 -9.89
N GLN A 131 -9.06 7.16 -11.06
CA GLN A 131 -9.69 7.61 -12.30
C GLN A 131 -10.72 6.59 -12.79
N GLY A 132 -10.34 5.31 -12.80
CA GLY A 132 -11.25 4.22 -13.15
C GLY A 132 -12.24 3.86 -12.04
N GLN A 133 -12.08 4.43 -10.83
CA GLN A 133 -12.86 4.13 -9.62
C GLN A 133 -12.96 2.62 -9.33
N LYS A 134 -11.82 1.93 -9.43
CA LYS A 134 -11.72 0.48 -9.23
C LYS A 134 -10.70 0.20 -8.14
N GLY A 135 -10.92 -0.89 -7.42
CA GLY A 135 -9.90 -1.44 -6.54
C GLY A 135 -9.98 -2.96 -6.51
N TYR A 136 -8.82 -3.56 -6.24
CA TYR A 136 -8.59 -4.98 -6.08
C TYR A 136 -7.70 -5.15 -4.86
N CYS A 137 -7.99 -6.16 -4.07
CA CYS A 137 -7.24 -6.49 -2.87
C CYS A 137 -7.36 -7.99 -2.66
N ILE A 138 -6.24 -8.63 -2.39
CA ILE A 138 -6.17 -10.05 -2.03
C ILE A 138 -5.23 -10.17 -0.85
N ASP A 139 -5.74 -10.76 0.23
CA ASP A 139 -4.99 -11.14 1.41
C ASP A 139 -4.76 -12.67 1.41
N CYS A 140 -3.63 -13.09 1.98
CA CYS A 140 -3.29 -14.50 2.16
C CYS A 140 -2.57 -14.67 3.49
N GLU A 141 -3.02 -15.64 4.29
CA GLU A 141 -2.31 -16.07 5.49
C GLU A 141 -0.98 -16.71 5.08
N ASN A 142 0.10 -16.35 5.77
CA ASN A 142 1.40 -16.96 5.56
C ASN A 142 1.61 -17.99 6.68
N ASN A 143 1.74 -19.26 6.32
CA ASN A 143 1.89 -20.35 7.29
C ASN A 143 3.34 -20.81 7.49
N ASP A 144 4.27 -20.30 6.69
CA ASP A 144 5.68 -20.72 6.64
C ASP A 144 6.63 -19.52 6.50
N ASP A 145 7.94 -19.74 6.74
CA ASP A 145 9.01 -18.71 6.63
C ASP A 145 9.31 -18.27 5.17
N ASP A 146 8.72 -18.93 4.18
CA ASP A 146 8.94 -18.68 2.75
C ASP A 146 8.27 -17.38 2.27
N GLU A 147 8.67 -16.87 1.09
CA GLU A 147 7.93 -15.78 0.43
C GLU A 147 6.55 -16.33 0.01
N SER A 148 5.50 -15.57 0.31
CA SER A 148 4.14 -15.89 -0.08
C SER A 148 3.98 -15.85 -1.60
N ASP A 149 3.22 -16.79 -2.17
CA ASP A 149 2.97 -16.87 -3.61
C ASP A 149 2.47 -15.54 -4.19
N ILE A 150 1.61 -14.82 -3.46
CA ILE A 150 1.09 -13.53 -3.90
C ILE A 150 2.20 -12.50 -4.03
N PHE A 151 3.11 -12.43 -3.05
CA PHE A 151 4.23 -11.50 -3.09
C PHE A 151 5.20 -11.87 -4.21
N GLU A 152 5.53 -13.16 -4.36
CA GLU A 152 6.42 -13.64 -5.41
C GLU A 152 5.84 -13.37 -6.82
N ILE A 153 4.56 -13.65 -7.05
CA ILE A 153 3.89 -13.36 -8.32
C ILE A 153 3.95 -11.86 -8.62
N MET A 154 3.61 -11.02 -7.66
CA MET A 154 3.62 -9.57 -7.85
C MET A 154 5.03 -9.05 -8.13
N LYS A 155 6.05 -9.58 -7.45
CA LYS A 155 7.48 -9.29 -7.70
C LYS A 155 7.89 -9.71 -9.11
N LYS A 156 7.49 -10.89 -9.58
CA LYS A 156 7.75 -11.35 -10.96
C LYS A 156 7.08 -10.47 -12.01
N VAL A 157 5.86 -10.00 -11.75
CA VAL A 157 5.17 -9.04 -12.63
C VAL A 157 5.92 -7.70 -12.70
N LEU A 158 6.42 -7.21 -11.55
CA LEU A 158 7.25 -6.01 -11.49
C LEU A 158 8.55 -6.17 -12.29
N GLU A 159 9.30 -7.24 -12.02
CA GLU A 159 10.55 -7.57 -12.73
C GLU A 159 10.33 -7.65 -14.25
N GLN A 160 9.23 -8.27 -14.70
CA GLN A 160 8.89 -8.31 -16.13
C GLN A 160 8.57 -6.93 -16.69
N GLY A 161 7.85 -6.09 -15.94
CA GLY A 161 7.58 -4.71 -16.32
C GLY A 161 8.86 -3.90 -16.52
N GLU A 162 9.79 -3.98 -15.57
CA GLU A 162 11.10 -3.33 -15.64
C GLU A 162 11.93 -3.81 -16.84
N LEU A 163 11.94 -5.12 -17.11
CA LEU A 163 12.63 -5.71 -18.27
C LEU A 163 12.07 -5.22 -19.61
N ILE A 164 10.76 -5.04 -19.72
CA ILE A 164 10.13 -4.51 -20.93
C ILE A 164 10.54 -3.06 -21.14
N HIS A 165 10.44 -2.21 -20.11
CA HIS A 165 10.74 -0.79 -20.22
C HIS A 165 12.24 -0.53 -20.43
N GLY A 166 13.12 -1.25 -19.73
CA GLY A 166 14.58 -1.15 -19.88
C GLY A 166 15.12 -1.69 -21.21
N ARG A 167 14.32 -2.43 -21.99
CA ARG A 167 14.64 -2.80 -23.38
C ARG A 167 14.29 -1.70 -24.37
N THR A 168 13.20 -0.96 -24.13
CA THR A 168 12.78 0.18 -24.98
C THR A 168 13.77 1.34 -24.95
N GLU A 169 14.46 1.56 -23.82
CA GLU A 169 15.47 2.62 -23.68
C GLU A 169 16.83 2.29 -24.33
N LYS A 170 17.04 1.06 -24.81
CA LYS A 170 18.33 0.59 -25.39
C LYS A 170 18.33 0.43 -26.91
N THR A 171 17.31 0.91 -27.60
CA THR A 171 17.29 0.98 -29.06
C THR A 171 17.61 2.40 -29.52
N GLU A 172 18.92 2.69 -29.59
CA GLU A 172 19.51 3.70 -30.48
C GLU A 172 20.29 3.00 -31.60
#